data_AF-A0A4P9ZQI5-F1
#
_entry.id   AF-A0A4P9ZQI5-F1
#
_cell.length_a   1.000
_cell.length_b   1.000
_cell.length_c   1.000
_cell.angle_alpha   90.00
_cell.angle_beta   90.00
_cell.angle_gamma   90.00
#
_symmetry.space_group_name_H-M   'P 1'
#
loop_
_entity.id
_entity.type
_entity.pdbx_description
1 polymer ?
#
loop_
_entity_poly.entity_id
_entity_poly.type
_entity_poly.pdbx_seq_one_letter_code
_entity_poly.pdbx_strand_id
1 'polypeptide(L)'
;MRINHQSPNQSPTIGEGQPPQTGARPNPADSPLYKTRLCETFQTEGACPYGHKCTFAHGEAELRTRPNHGHDQGHHSQSPNPICEKFMRDNFCPYGHKCTYAHGNEE
;
A
#
# COMPACT_ATOMS: atom_id res chain seq x y z
N MET A 1 66.63 21.30 19.54
CA MET A 1 66.44 19.91 19.09
C MET A 1 65.07 19.42 19.55
N ARG A 2 64.15 19.07 18.63
CA ARG A 2 62.93 18.32 18.97
C ARG A 2 62.37 17.59 17.75
N ILE A 3 62.76 16.32 17.69
CA ILE A 3 62.17 15.12 17.10
C ILE A 3 61.02 15.25 16.08
N ASN A 4 61.32 14.99 14.81
CA ASN A 4 60.34 14.69 13.76
C ASN A 4 60.19 13.16 13.66
N HIS A 5 59.23 12.59 14.37
CA HIS A 5 58.81 11.19 14.18
C HIS A 5 57.32 11.18 13.86
N GLN A 6 56.97 11.06 12.58
CA GLN A 6 55.62 10.65 12.21
C GLN A 6 55.73 9.55 11.17
N SER A 7 55.52 8.33 11.63
CA SER A 7 55.52 7.08 10.87
C SER A 7 54.48 7.10 9.74
N PRO A 8 54.75 6.39 8.62
CA PRO A 8 53.76 6.09 7.60
C PRO A 8 52.92 4.87 8.02
N ASN A 9 51.60 4.99 8.07
CA ASN A 9 50.73 3.82 8.14
C ASN A 9 49.66 3.92 7.06
N GLN A 10 49.90 3.16 5.99
CA GLN A 10 48.90 2.79 5.02
C GLN A 10 47.95 1.78 5.66
N SER A 11 46.64 1.97 5.49
CA SER A 11 45.70 0.86 5.44
C SER A 11 44.53 1.25 4.53
N PRO A 12 44.35 0.62 3.37
CA PRO A 12 43.12 0.77 2.60
C PRO A 12 42.04 -0.07 3.30
N THR A 13 41.08 0.60 3.92
CA THR A 13 39.88 -0.04 4.45
C THR A 13 39.05 -0.60 3.30
N ILE A 14 39.19 -1.89 3.07
CA ILE A 14 38.19 -2.74 2.41
C ILE A 14 37.04 -3.00 3.41
N GLY A 15 35.80 -2.82 2.94
CA GLY A 15 34.57 -3.06 3.71
C GLY A 15 33.77 -1.76 3.84
N GLU A 16 32.50 -1.67 3.48
CA GLU A 16 31.46 -2.68 3.45
C GLU A 16 30.46 -2.30 2.34
N GLY A 17 30.11 -3.25 1.47
CA GLY A 17 28.94 -3.08 0.62
C GLY A 17 27.71 -3.06 1.50
N GLN A 18 27.17 -1.87 1.77
CA GLN A 18 25.85 -1.73 2.38
C GLN A 18 24.84 -2.49 1.49
N PRO A 19 24.06 -3.44 2.03
CA PRO A 19 22.94 -3.96 1.28
C PRO A 19 21.99 -2.79 0.97
N PRO A 20 21.38 -2.74 -0.23
CA PRO A 20 20.34 -1.76 -0.51
C PRO A 20 19.16 -2.04 0.42
N GLN A 21 19.12 -1.30 1.52
CA GLN A 21 18.03 -1.29 2.50
C GLN A 21 16.87 -0.47 1.94
N THR A 22 16.33 -0.92 0.81
CA THR A 22 15.04 -0.48 0.26
C THR A 22 14.08 -1.64 0.33
N GLY A 23 13.65 -1.94 1.55
CA GLY A 23 12.66 -2.95 1.82
C GLY A 23 12.00 -2.60 3.14
N ALA A 24 11.24 -1.50 3.16
CA ALA A 24 10.39 -1.18 4.28
C ALA A 24 9.49 -2.39 4.54
N ARG A 25 9.76 -3.12 5.62
CA ARG A 25 8.89 -4.21 6.06
C ARG A 25 7.52 -3.58 6.30
N PRO A 26 6.46 -4.00 5.60
CA PRO A 26 5.15 -3.42 5.81
C PRO A 26 4.79 -3.61 7.28
N ASN A 27 4.48 -2.51 7.96
CA ASN A 27 4.03 -2.55 9.34
C ASN A 27 2.73 -3.39 9.35
N PRO A 28 2.58 -4.43 10.19
CA PRO A 28 1.36 -5.23 10.24
C PRO A 28 0.09 -4.40 10.54
N ALA A 29 0.24 -3.20 11.11
CA ALA A 29 -0.86 -2.24 11.28
C ALA A 29 -1.38 -1.60 9.98
N ASP A 30 -0.60 -1.70 8.89
CA ASP A 30 -0.90 -1.26 7.54
C ASP A 30 -1.57 -2.37 6.71
N SER A 31 -1.70 -3.58 7.27
CA SER A 31 -2.39 -4.66 6.59
C SER A 31 -3.86 -4.30 6.41
N PRO A 32 -4.43 -4.43 5.20
CA PRO A 32 -5.85 -4.16 4.94
C PRO A 32 -6.81 -5.09 5.69
N LEU A 33 -6.28 -6.10 6.39
CA LEU A 33 -7.03 -7.04 7.23
C LEU A 33 -6.89 -6.73 8.72
N TYR A 34 -6.01 -5.80 9.12
CA TYR A 34 -5.78 -5.48 10.52
C TYR A 34 -7.03 -4.86 11.16
N LYS A 35 -7.50 -5.49 12.23
CA LYS A 35 -8.70 -5.15 12.99
C LYS A 35 -9.97 -5.06 12.14
N THR A 36 -10.07 -5.89 11.10
CA THR A 36 -11.28 -5.96 10.25
C THR A 36 -12.32 -6.97 10.74
N ARG A 37 -11.99 -7.77 11.75
CA ARG A 37 -12.88 -8.74 12.41
C ARG A 37 -12.74 -8.63 13.93
N LEU A 38 -13.81 -8.94 14.64
CA LEU A 38 -13.83 -9.01 16.10
C LEU A 38 -12.98 -10.18 16.60
N CYS A 39 -12.31 -9.97 17.74
CA CYS A 39 -11.54 -10.98 18.43
C CYS A 39 -12.49 -11.90 19.20
N GLU A 40 -12.63 -13.14 18.75
CA GLU A 40 -13.52 -14.11 19.38
C GLU A 40 -13.11 -14.41 20.83
N THR A 41 -11.81 -14.58 21.11
CA THR A 41 -11.30 -14.81 22.47
C THR A 41 -11.66 -13.67 23.43
N PHE A 42 -11.52 -12.42 23.00
CA PHE A 42 -11.93 -11.28 23.81
C PHE A 42 -13.45 -11.25 23.99
N GLN A 43 -14.21 -11.65 22.96
CA GLN A 43 -15.67 -11.69 23.01
C GLN A 43 -16.20 -12.78 23.95
N THR A 44 -15.54 -13.94 24.00
CA THR A 44 -15.97 -15.10 24.79
C THR A 44 -15.41 -15.09 26.21
N GLU A 45 -14.13 -14.74 26.39
CA GLU A 45 -13.44 -14.78 27.68
C GLU A 45 -13.35 -13.40 28.36
N GLY A 46 -13.63 -12.31 27.63
CA GLY A 46 -13.49 -10.93 28.12
C GLY A 46 -12.04 -10.45 28.22
N ALA A 47 -11.07 -11.31 27.91
CA ALA A 47 -9.65 -11.02 27.93
C ALA A 47 -8.97 -11.67 26.72
N CYS A 48 -7.96 -11.00 26.17
CA CYS A 48 -7.21 -11.49 25.02
C CYS A 48 -5.72 -11.65 25.40
N PRO A 49 -5.12 -12.83 25.21
CA PRO A 49 -3.70 -13.06 25.54
C PRO A 49 -2.75 -12.19 24.69
N TYR A 50 -3.21 -11.69 23.54
CA TYR A 50 -2.45 -10.82 22.65
C TYR A 50 -2.49 -9.33 23.05
N GLY A 51 -3.41 -8.93 23.94
CA GLY A 51 -3.58 -7.54 24.36
C GLY A 51 -3.64 -6.57 23.17
N HIS A 52 -2.99 -5.41 23.28
CA HIS A 52 -3.00 -4.38 22.23
C HIS A 52 -2.30 -4.78 20.92
N LYS A 53 -1.56 -5.88 20.91
CA LYS A 53 -0.93 -6.43 19.70
C LYS A 53 -1.88 -7.31 18.89
N CYS A 54 -3.09 -7.55 19.38
CA CYS A 54 -4.09 -8.34 18.66
C CYS A 54 -4.38 -7.70 17.30
N THR A 55 -4.35 -8.53 16.26
CA THR A 55 -4.70 -8.14 14.88
C THR A 55 -6.21 -8.13 14.65
N PHE A 56 -6.99 -8.57 15.64
CA PHE A 56 -8.44 -8.54 15.67
C PHE A 56 -8.91 -7.44 16.62
N ALA A 57 -10.12 -6.93 16.39
CA ALA A 57 -10.68 -5.85 17.19
C ALA A 57 -11.29 -6.38 18.51
N HIS A 58 -10.99 -5.77 19.66
CA HIS A 58 -11.61 -6.13 20.94
C HIS A 58 -12.99 -5.48 21.15
N GLY A 59 -13.51 -4.82 20.12
CA GLY A 59 -14.84 -4.22 20.14
C GLY A 59 -15.07 -3.41 18.88
N GLU A 60 -16.28 -2.88 18.76
CA GLU A 60 -16.72 -2.06 17.62
C GLU A 60 -15.85 -0.80 17.47
N ALA A 61 -15.38 -0.25 18.58
CA ALA A 61 -14.49 0.92 18.62
C ALA A 61 -13.13 0.68 17.94
N GLU A 62 -12.65 -0.56 17.93
CA GLU A 62 -11.38 -0.94 17.29
C GLU A 62 -11.61 -1.60 15.92
N LEU A 63 -12.84 -2.00 15.60
CA LEU A 63 -13.20 -2.68 14.37
C LEU A 63 -13.12 -1.69 13.20
N ARG A 64 -12.04 -1.77 12.44
CA ARG A 64 -11.91 -1.04 11.19
C ARG A 64 -12.89 -1.64 10.20
N THR A 65 -13.94 -0.89 9.90
CA THR A 65 -14.67 -1.10 8.67
C THR A 65 -13.62 -1.02 7.56
N ARG A 66 -13.45 -2.10 6.81
CA ARG A 66 -12.62 -2.08 5.59
C ARG A 66 -13.00 -0.79 4.86
N PRO A 67 -12.05 0.04 4.41
CA PRO A 67 -12.41 1.17 3.55
C PRO A 67 -13.22 0.54 2.44
N ASN A 68 -14.51 0.80 2.51
CA ASN A 68 -15.44 0.33 1.54
C ASN A 68 -14.91 1.06 0.30
N HIS A 69 -14.32 0.33 -0.64
CA HIS A 69 -14.44 0.72 -2.03
C HIS A 69 -15.93 0.50 -2.38
N GLY A 70 -16.78 1.20 -1.63
CA GLY A 70 -18.15 1.41 -1.93
C GLY A 70 -18.06 1.98 -3.31
N HIS A 71 -18.62 1.23 -4.22
CA HIS A 71 -19.42 1.76 -5.28
C HIS A 71 -20.35 2.83 -4.66
N ASP A 72 -19.78 4.01 -4.43
CA ASP A 72 -20.44 5.27 -4.20
C ASP A 72 -21.13 5.57 -5.53
N GLN A 73 -22.37 5.10 -5.60
CA GLN A 73 -23.33 5.53 -6.58
C GLN A 73 -23.69 6.98 -6.22
N GLY A 74 -22.81 7.93 -6.57
CA GLY A 74 -22.89 9.26 -5.96
C GLY A 74 -22.17 10.44 -6.62
N HIS A 75 -21.48 10.34 -7.75
CA HIS A 75 -20.89 11.52 -8.40
C HIS A 75 -20.95 11.48 -9.94
N HIS A 76 -22.07 11.90 -10.51
CA HIS A 76 -22.15 12.44 -11.89
C HIS A 76 -21.56 13.87 -11.91
N SER A 77 -20.25 13.97 -11.70
CA SER A 77 -19.50 15.21 -11.97
C SER A 77 -19.09 15.20 -13.44
N GLN A 78 -19.89 15.92 -14.22
CA GLN A 78 -19.87 16.03 -15.66
C GLN A 78 -18.51 16.51 -16.18
N SER A 79 -17.66 15.57 -16.54
CA SER A 79 -16.70 15.74 -17.64
C SER A 79 -16.52 14.36 -18.26
N PRO A 80 -17.14 14.10 -19.43
CA PRO A 80 -16.96 12.81 -20.08
C PRO A 80 -15.48 12.61 -20.38
N ASN A 81 -14.94 11.44 -20.05
CA ASN A 81 -13.58 11.09 -20.45
C ASN A 81 -13.43 11.33 -21.97
N PRO A 82 -12.28 11.82 -22.44
CA PRO A 82 -12.05 12.04 -23.86
C PRO A 82 -12.35 10.77 -24.67
N ILE A 83 -12.87 10.96 -25.87
CA ILE A 83 -13.27 9.85 -26.75
C ILE A 83 -12.02 9.06 -27.16
N CYS A 84 -12.11 7.74 -27.16
CA CYS A 84 -11.02 6.89 -27.63
C CYS A 84 -10.89 7.05 -29.16
N GLU A 85 -9.88 7.78 -29.62
CA GLU A 85 -9.64 7.97 -31.07
C GLU A 85 -9.45 6.63 -31.80
N LYS A 86 -8.77 5.68 -31.16
CA LYS A 86 -8.54 4.35 -31.74
C LYS A 86 -9.85 3.57 -31.91
N PHE A 87 -10.75 3.66 -30.94
CA PHE A 87 -12.09 3.07 -31.06
C PHE A 87 -12.93 3.80 -32.10
N MET A 88 -12.86 5.14 -32.15
CA MET A 88 -13.59 5.96 -33.13
C MET A 88 -13.13 5.71 -34.57
N ARG A 89 -11.86 5.37 -34.80
CA ARG A 89 -11.32 5.08 -36.14
C ARG A 89 -11.56 3.64 -36.59
N ASP A 90 -11.44 2.68 -35.68
CA ASP A 90 -11.27 1.25 -36.02
C ASP A 90 -12.42 0.38 -35.48
N ASN A 91 -13.37 0.97 -34.75
CA ASN A 91 -14.37 0.29 -33.91
C ASN A 91 -13.75 -0.79 -32.98
N PHE A 92 -12.43 -0.76 -32.82
CA PHE A 92 -11.65 -1.77 -32.15
C PHE A 92 -10.60 -1.10 -31.26
N CYS A 93 -10.87 -1.18 -29.97
CA CYS A 93 -9.93 -0.82 -28.95
C CYS A 93 -9.33 -2.10 -28.34
N PRO A 94 -8.00 -2.31 -28.37
CA PRO A 94 -7.35 -3.48 -27.77
C PRO A 94 -7.54 -3.53 -26.26
N TYR A 95 -7.85 -2.38 -25.65
CA TYR A 95 -8.23 -2.29 -24.25
C TYR A 95 -9.68 -2.74 -24.03
N GLY A 96 -10.59 -2.61 -24.99
CA GLY A 96 -11.99 -3.04 -24.83
C GLY A 96 -12.69 -2.30 -23.68
N HIS A 97 -13.56 -2.97 -22.92
CA HIS A 97 -14.36 -2.35 -21.84
C HIS A 97 -13.53 -1.81 -20.65
N LYS A 98 -12.23 -2.11 -20.58
CA LYS A 98 -11.29 -1.58 -19.58
C LYS A 98 -10.55 -0.32 -20.06
N CYS A 99 -10.91 0.20 -21.24
CA CYS A 99 -10.35 1.44 -21.75
C CYS A 99 -10.79 2.61 -20.86
N THR A 100 -9.84 3.50 -20.53
CA THR A 100 -10.09 4.71 -19.75
C THR A 100 -10.77 5.81 -20.55
N TYR A 101 -10.76 5.70 -21.87
CA TYR A 101 -11.38 6.64 -22.81
C TYR A 101 -12.81 6.22 -23.15
N ALA A 102 -13.66 7.17 -23.53
CA ALA A 102 -15.04 6.87 -23.88
C ALA A 102 -15.11 6.10 -25.21
N HIS A 103 -15.75 4.93 -25.19
CA HIS A 103 -16.23 4.23 -26.38
C HIS A 103 -17.70 4.61 -26.51
N GLY A 104 -18.03 5.57 -27.38
CA GLY A 104 -19.41 6.03 -27.57
C GLY A 104 -20.32 4.85 -27.92
N ASN A 105 -21.49 4.77 -27.30
CA ASN A 105 -22.46 3.73 -27.59
C ASN A 105 -23.28 4.10 -28.82
N GLU A 106 -23.31 3.14 -29.74
CA GLU A 106 -24.31 2.98 -30.79
C GLU A 106 -25.72 2.89 -30.17
N GLU A 107 -26.71 3.42 -30.87
CA GLU A 107 -28.13 3.07 -30.71
C GLU A 107 -28.49 1.96 -31.70
#